data_AF-A0A8T6N3F0-F1
#
_entry.id   AF-A0A8T6N3F0-F1
#
_cell.length_a   1.000
_cell.length_b   1.000
_cell.length_c   1.000
_cell.angle_alpha   90.00
_cell.angle_beta   90.00
_cell.angle_gamma   90.00
#
_symmetry.space_group_name_H-M   'P 1'
#
loop_
_entity.id
_entity.type
_entity.pdbx_description
1 polymer ?
#
loop_
_entity_poly.entity_id
_entity_poly.type
_entity_poly.pdbx_seq_one_letter_code
_entity_poly.pdbx_strand_id
1 'polypeptide(L)'
;MQFVKVMFDLHAEKAMPDARYRIYIHDSHKYRELLTERTWRWEDEHTYLQEMLQILAPAGLYKITLEKARPTKTKFTVKNMRVELGNAKIKDDDMLEIL
;
A
#
# COMPACT_ATOMS: atom_id res chain seq x y z
N MET A 1 -4.23 18.95 -8.41
CA MET A 1 -3.71 17.58 -8.53
C MET A 1 -2.24 17.62 -8.20
N GLN A 2 -1.80 16.84 -7.23
CA GLN A 2 -0.42 16.70 -6.79
C GLN A 2 0.03 15.27 -7.11
N PHE A 3 1.26 15.14 -7.58
CA PHE A 3 1.89 13.84 -7.78
C PHE A 3 2.77 13.52 -6.58
N VAL A 4 2.56 12.35 -5.98
CA VAL A 4 3.32 11.88 -4.82
C VAL A 4 3.76 10.44 -5.00
N LYS A 5 4.95 10.11 -4.47
CA LYS A 5 5.44 8.74 -4.34
C LYS A 5 5.50 8.35 -2.88
N VAL A 6 4.86 7.24 -2.54
CA VAL A 6 4.85 6.68 -1.19
C VAL A 6 5.61 5.36 -1.21
N MET A 7 6.59 5.23 -0.33
CA MET A 7 7.37 4.02 -0.13
C MET A 7 6.94 3.32 1.15
N PHE A 8 6.97 2.00 1.17
CA PHE A 8 6.70 1.21 2.36
C PHE A 8 7.36 -0.16 2.27
N ASP A 9 7.50 -0.80 3.43
CA ASP A 9 8.00 -2.16 3.55
C ASP A 9 6.81 -3.12 3.59
N LEU A 10 6.79 -4.09 2.68
CA LEU A 10 5.82 -5.16 2.64
C LEU A 10 6.44 -6.43 3.21
N HIS A 11 5.93 -6.88 4.35
CA HIS A 11 6.26 -8.17 4.93
C HIS A 11 5.22 -9.20 4.52
N ALA A 12 5.67 -10.32 3.97
CA ALA A 12 4.85 -11.50 3.77
C ALA A 12 5.26 -12.60 4.77
N GLU A 13 4.30 -13.12 5.53
CA GLU A 13 4.47 -14.26 6.42
C GLU A 13 3.65 -15.44 5.93
N LYS A 14 4.21 -16.66 6.02
CA LYS A 14 3.59 -17.88 5.48
C LYS A 14 3.23 -17.67 4.02
N ALA A 15 4.17 -17.10 3.26
CA ALA A 15 4.01 -16.86 1.85
C ALA A 15 3.64 -18.17 1.14
N MET A 16 2.58 -18.11 0.35
CA MET A 16 2.15 -19.21 -0.50
C MET A 16 2.32 -18.76 -1.95
N PRO A 17 2.69 -19.68 -2.85
CA PRO A 17 2.63 -19.42 -4.28
C PRO A 17 1.26 -18.83 -4.65
N ASP A 18 1.28 -17.84 -5.53
CA ASP A 18 0.11 -17.13 -6.02
C ASP A 18 -0.70 -16.37 -4.96
N ALA A 19 -0.21 -16.15 -3.74
CA ALA A 19 -0.87 -15.24 -2.81
C ALA A 19 -0.99 -13.84 -3.45
N ARG A 20 -2.15 -13.20 -3.36
CA ARG A 20 -2.40 -11.90 -4.01
C ARG A 20 -2.83 -10.87 -2.99
N TYR A 21 -2.36 -9.65 -3.17
CA TYR A 21 -2.80 -8.49 -2.41
C TYR A 21 -3.18 -7.34 -3.32
N ARG A 22 -4.07 -6.50 -2.81
CA ARG A 22 -4.54 -5.27 -3.42
C ARG A 22 -4.25 -4.12 -2.49
N ILE A 23 -3.83 -3.00 -3.05
CA ILE A 23 -3.66 -1.76 -2.30
C ILE A 23 -4.66 -0.76 -2.83
N TYR A 24 -5.40 -0.17 -1.89
CA TYR A 24 -6.43 0.83 -2.18
C TYR A 24 -6.07 2.15 -1.53
N ILE A 25 -6.54 3.23 -2.14
CA ILE A 25 -6.61 4.55 -1.53
C ILE A 25 -8.07 4.93 -1.31
N HIS A 26 -8.36 5.51 -0.15
CA HIS A 26 -9.70 5.96 0.22
C HIS A 26 -9.64 7.44 0.56
N ASP A 27 -10.59 8.21 0.06
CA ASP A 27 -10.77 9.60 0.47
C ASP A 27 -11.90 9.74 1.51
N SER A 28 -12.06 10.93 2.10
CA SER A 28 -13.12 11.21 3.08
C SER A 28 -14.53 11.14 2.50
N HIS A 29 -14.69 11.15 1.17
CA HIS A 29 -15.98 11.15 0.49
C HIS A 29 -16.46 9.75 0.08
N LYS A 30 -15.88 8.71 0.69
CA LYS A 30 -16.19 7.29 0.46
C LYS A 30 -15.79 6.77 -0.92
N TYR A 31 -14.93 7.48 -1.65
CA TYR A 31 -14.35 6.92 -2.85
C TYR A 31 -13.22 5.97 -2.49
N ARG A 32 -13.26 4.76 -3.04
CA ARG A 32 -12.26 3.72 -2.85
C ARG A 32 -11.70 3.35 -4.22
N GLU A 33 -10.41 3.61 -4.42
CA GLU A 33 -9.73 3.37 -5.68
C GLU A 33 -8.66 2.28 -5.52
N LEU A 34 -8.62 1.34 -6.45
CA LEU A 34 -7.55 0.33 -6.51
C LEU A 34 -6.31 0.96 -7.13
N LEU A 35 -5.23 1.07 -6.35
CA LEU A 35 -3.94 1.53 -6.86
C LEU A 35 -3.19 0.40 -7.58
N THR A 36 -3.17 -0.78 -6.98
CA THR A 36 -2.46 -1.93 -7.55
C THR A 36 -3.01 -3.25 -7.03
N GLU A 37 -2.94 -4.29 -7.86
CA GLU A 37 -3.05 -5.70 -7.48
C GLU A 37 -1.74 -6.39 -7.86
N ARG A 38 -1.17 -7.18 -6.95
CA ARG A 38 0.09 -7.90 -7.19
C ARG A 38 -0.04 -9.36 -6.77
N THR A 39 0.64 -10.21 -7.52
CA THR A 39 0.81 -11.62 -7.19
C THR A 39 2.17 -11.83 -6.56
N TRP A 40 2.18 -12.38 -5.35
CA TRP A 40 3.37 -12.76 -4.63
C TRP A 40 4.05 -13.93 -5.31
N ARG A 41 5.35 -13.79 -5.57
CA ARG A 41 6.15 -14.76 -6.34
C ARG A 41 7.35 -15.34 -5.58
N TRP A 42 7.59 -14.87 -4.36
CA TRP A 42 8.76 -15.29 -3.58
C TRP A 42 8.40 -16.51 -2.75
N GLU A 43 9.31 -17.48 -2.72
CA GLU A 43 9.10 -18.80 -2.10
C GLU A 43 9.42 -18.82 -0.60
N ASP A 44 10.21 -17.85 -0.12
CA ASP A 44 10.56 -17.76 1.30
C ASP A 44 9.32 -17.52 2.17
N GLU A 45 9.19 -18.27 3.27
CA GLU A 45 8.05 -18.13 4.18
C GLU A 45 7.95 -16.74 4.82
N HIS A 46 9.09 -16.06 4.93
CA HIS A 46 9.25 -14.72 5.48
C HIS A 46 10.06 -13.87 4.51
N THR A 47 9.45 -12.84 3.96
CA THR A 47 10.14 -11.94 3.03
C THR A 47 9.72 -10.52 3.26
N TYR A 48 10.71 -9.62 3.20
CA TYR A 48 10.49 -8.18 3.18
C TYR A 48 10.81 -7.66 1.78
N LEU A 49 9.89 -6.88 1.22
CA LEU A 49 10.12 -6.12 0.00
C LEU A 49 9.88 -4.65 0.28
N GLN A 50 10.57 -3.80 -0.47
CA GLN A 50 10.24 -2.39 -0.52
C GLN A 50 9.36 -2.13 -1.74
N GLU A 51 8.21 -1.49 -1.52
CA GLU A 51 7.22 -1.17 -2.54
C GLU A 51 7.05 0.35 -2.69
N MET A 52 6.64 0.77 -3.88
CA MET A 52 6.37 2.17 -4.23
C MET A 52 4.96 2.31 -4.81
N LEU A 53 4.18 3.25 -4.28
CA LEU A 53 2.93 3.72 -4.86
C LEU A 53 3.18 5.08 -5.53
N GLN A 54 2.60 5.26 -6.71
CA GLN A 54 2.56 6.53 -7.41
C GLN A 54 1.10 7.01 -7.41
N ILE A 55 0.84 8.15 -6.77
CA ILE A 55 -0.52 8.65 -6.54
C ILE A 55 -0.62 10.03 -7.16
N LEU A 56 -1.68 10.26 -7.94
CA LEU A 56 -2.03 11.56 -8.49
C LEU A 56 -3.42 11.95 -7.99
N ALA A 57 -3.48 12.83 -7.00
CA ALA A 57 -4.73 13.20 -6.36
C ALA A 57 -4.72 14.69 -5.93
N PRO A 58 -5.88 15.32 -5.68
CA PRO A 58 -5.94 16.63 -5.04
C PRO A 58 -5.30 16.64 -3.64
N ALA A 59 -5.10 17.83 -3.08
CA ALA A 59 -4.75 17.96 -1.68
C ALA A 59 -5.90 17.42 -0.81
N GLY A 60 -5.57 16.74 0.28
CA GLY A 60 -6.55 16.04 1.11
C GLY A 60 -5.94 14.94 1.97
N LEU A 61 -6.79 14.32 2.76
CA LEU A 61 -6.43 13.21 3.64
C LEU A 61 -6.95 11.90 3.06
N TYR A 62 -6.04 10.93 2.94
CA TYR A 62 -6.30 9.65 2.30
C TYR A 62 -5.84 8.50 3.18
N LYS A 63 -6.65 7.45 3.23
CA LYS A 63 -6.28 6.19 3.89
C LYS A 63 -5.75 5.20 2.85
N ILE A 64 -4.62 4.56 3.11
CA ILE A 64 -4.06 3.52 2.26
C ILE A 64 -4.29 2.16 2.93
N THR A 65 -4.96 1.23 2.26
CA THR A 65 -5.26 -0.09 2.84
C THR A 65 -4.75 -1.20 1.96
N LEU A 66 -4.23 -2.26 2.58
CA LEU A 66 -3.89 -3.51 1.92
C LEU A 66 -4.95 -4.57 2.24
N GLU A 67 -5.41 -5.28 1.20
CA GLU A 67 -6.32 -6.42 1.33
C GLU A 67 -5.81 -7.64 0.57
N LYS A 68 -6.17 -8.84 1.03
CA LYS A 68 -5.94 -10.08 0.27
C LYS A 68 -6.90 -10.11 -0.92
N ALA A 69 -6.40 -10.35 -2.14
CA ALA A 69 -7.26 -10.42 -3.32
C ALA A 69 -8.08 -11.72 -3.39
N ARG A 70 -7.64 -12.76 -2.66
CA ARG A 70 -8.29 -14.07 -2.55
C ARG A 70 -7.96 -14.74 -1.21
N PRO A 71 -8.74 -15.72 -0.75
CA PRO A 71 -8.42 -16.46 0.47
C PRO A 71 -7.01 -17.07 0.41
N THR A 72 -6.18 -16.77 1.41
CA THR A 72 -4.82 -17.30 1.55
C THR A 72 -4.38 -17.27 3.01
N LYS A 73 -3.54 -18.23 3.41
CA LYS A 73 -2.86 -18.25 4.71
C LYS A 73 -1.76 -17.21 4.82
N THR A 74 -1.23 -16.73 3.70
CA THR A 74 -0.24 -15.65 3.67
C THR A 74 -0.79 -14.42 4.36
N LYS A 75 -0.01 -13.84 5.26
CA LYS A 75 -0.31 -12.56 5.89
C LYS A 75 0.60 -11.51 5.27
N PHE A 76 0.01 -10.43 4.81
CA PHE A 76 0.73 -9.27 4.31
C PHE A 76 0.63 -8.16 5.35
N THR A 77 1.74 -7.50 5.64
CA THR A 77 1.80 -6.39 6.60
C THR A 77 2.62 -5.27 5.99
N VAL A 78 2.05 -4.06 6.02
CA VAL A 78 2.73 -2.83 5.60
C VAL A 78 3.39 -2.20 6.81
N LYS A 79 4.62 -1.74 6.66
CA LYS A 79 5.39 -1.01 7.69
C LYS A 79 6.18 0.13 7.06
N ASN A 80 6.64 1.06 7.91
CA ASN A 80 7.58 2.12 7.53
C ASN A 80 7.12 2.94 6.30
N MET A 81 5.82 3.23 6.24
CA MET A 81 5.25 4.04 5.18
C MET A 81 5.81 5.47 5.27
N ARG A 82 6.25 6.00 4.13
CA ARG A 82 6.89 7.31 4.03
C ARG A 82 6.67 7.95 2.67
N VAL A 83 6.68 9.27 2.63
CA VAL A 83 6.68 10.02 1.37
C VAL A 83 8.11 10.11 0.85
N GLU A 84 8.35 9.56 -0.34
CA GLU A 84 9.64 9.61 -1.03
C GLU A 84 9.72 10.81 -1.98
N LEU A 85 8.58 11.23 -2.53
CA LEU A 85 8.48 12.37 -3.44
C LEU A 85 7.12 13.06 -3.33
N GLY A 86 7.13 14.38 -3.47
CA GLY A 86 5.92 15.20 -3.55
C GLY A 86 5.58 15.91 -2.24
N ASN A 87 4.65 16.87 -2.31
CA ASN A 87 4.23 17.67 -1.17
C ASN A 87 3.17 16.91 -0.36
N ALA A 88 3.60 16.00 0.51
CA ALA A 88 2.72 15.20 1.34
C ALA A 88 3.45 14.73 2.61
N LYS A 89 2.68 14.21 3.57
CA LYS A 89 3.22 13.57 4.79
C LYS A 89 2.36 12.40 5.24
N ILE A 90 2.99 11.47 5.94
CA ILE A 90 2.31 10.38 6.62
C ILE A 90 1.95 10.86 8.03
N LYS A 91 0.65 10.86 8.37
CA LYS A 91 0.14 11.33 9.67
C LYS A 91 0.05 10.20 10.70
N ASP A 92 -0.28 8.99 10.25
CA ASP A 92 -0.36 7.73 11.00
C ASP A 92 0.15 6.59 10.10
N ASP A 93 0.25 5.35 10.61
CA ASP A 93 0.80 4.19 9.88
C ASP A 93 0.19 3.97 8.46
N ASP A 94 -1.04 4.41 8.23
CA ASP A 94 -1.78 4.24 6.97
C ASP A 94 -2.46 5.52 6.43
N MET A 95 -2.18 6.69 7.00
CA MET A 95 -2.82 7.96 6.64
C MET A 95 -1.86 8.89 5.90
N LEU A 96 -2.16 9.15 4.62
CA LEU A 96 -1.44 10.08 3.75
C LEU A 96 -2.18 11.43 3.67
N GLU A 97 -1.51 12.52 4.04
CA GLU A 97 -1.98 13.88 3.79
C GLU A 97 -1.20 14.49 2.63
N ILE A 98 -1.90 14.79 1.54
CA ILE A 98 -1.37 15.53 0.38
C ILE A 98 -1.67 17.02 0.59
N LEU A 99 -0.64 17.86 0.43
CA LEU A 99 -0.67 19.29 0.74
C LEU A 99 -0.84 20.18 -0.51
#